data_AF-A0A0M1N022-F1
#
_entry.id   AF-A0A0M1N022-F1
#
_cell.length_a   1.000
_cell.length_b   1.000
_cell.length_c   1.000
_cell.angle_alpha   90.00
_cell.angle_beta   90.00
_cell.angle_gamma   90.00
#
_symmetry.space_group_name_H-M   'P 1'
#
loop_
_entity.id
_entity.type
_entity.pdbx_description
1 polymer ?
#
loop_
_entity_poly.entity_id
_entity_poly.type
_entity_poly.pdbx_seq_one_letter_code
_entity_poly.pdbx_strand_id
1 'polypeptide(L)'
;MLIELIYFLNQKIDITPFEASIMYGGMAIDTNYFTYRTNSRTLDAASQLISMGAESDKVKFWFRQEFSKMLKMNQLISNMEIYMDRFAIVKSNEIIENRSFLAKVAENVLNIQNIEAAFVVGRLQEKEIGISARSYNNVNVQIIMEQMGGGGHMNSAATQIEESNIDIIVGTLKNILALEYKERAKNMKVILLEDIKNKGNKNDIIEITLGYGNFLIKEKKALLANDKNIKKIEKDKQLKEQQDLEHTALMNKLKKDIDNKQINLKITVGPKGKIYRKITMKQIVDEFFKEFNILINKKKIVLDSEINSLGVYKASVVLKKDITASFIINVTENKNE
;
A
#
# COMPACT_ATOMS: atom_id res chain seq x y z
N MET A 1 13.83 -16.45 31.78
CA MET A 1 13.41 -17.83 32.14
C MET A 1 14.36 -18.39 33.19
N LEU A 2 13.94 -19.35 34.04
CA LEU A 2 14.78 -19.89 35.13
C LEU A 2 16.14 -20.45 34.64
N ILE A 3 16.17 -21.02 33.44
CA ILE A 3 17.39 -21.51 32.77
C ILE A 3 18.44 -20.41 32.53
N GLU A 4 18.00 -19.18 32.23
CA GLU A 4 18.90 -18.04 32.02
C GLU A 4 19.52 -17.56 33.35
N LEU A 5 18.92 -17.93 34.49
CA LEU A 5 19.43 -17.59 35.82
C LEU A 5 20.56 -18.53 36.26
N ILE A 6 20.65 -19.74 35.69
CA ILE A 6 21.70 -20.71 36.02
C ILE A 6 23.10 -20.16 35.69
N TYR A 7 23.24 -19.31 34.66
CA TYR A 7 24.52 -18.68 34.33
C TYR A 7 25.01 -17.68 35.38
N PHE A 8 24.13 -17.17 36.24
CA PHE A 8 24.50 -16.27 37.33
C PHE A 8 24.87 -17.04 38.61
N LEU A 9 24.73 -18.37 38.62
CA LEU A 9 25.09 -19.20 39.75
C LEU A 9 26.56 -19.60 39.63
N ASN A 10 27.38 -19.22 40.62
CA ASN A 10 28.81 -19.57 40.71
C ASN A 10 29.05 -21.05 41.11
N GLN A 11 28.07 -21.93 40.97
CA GLN A 11 28.15 -23.34 41.33
C GLN A 11 27.93 -24.21 40.10
N LYS A 12 28.74 -25.27 39.96
CA LYS A 12 28.47 -26.31 38.97
C LYS A 12 27.21 -27.06 39.39
N ILE A 13 26.19 -27.00 38.55
CA ILE A 13 24.97 -27.79 38.68
C ILE A 13 25.04 -28.88 37.62
N ASP A 14 25.04 -30.14 38.06
CA ASP A 14 24.91 -31.27 37.15
C ASP A 14 23.44 -31.44 36.77
N ILE A 15 23.14 -31.32 35.49
CA ILE A 15 21.79 -31.44 34.93
C ILE A 15 21.72 -32.75 34.14
N THR A 16 20.81 -33.64 34.52
CA THR A 16 20.58 -34.90 33.80
C THR A 16 19.86 -34.65 32.46
N PRO A 17 19.96 -35.58 31.49
CA PRO A 17 19.22 -35.48 30.23
C PRO A 17 17.69 -35.31 30.41
N PHE A 18 17.12 -35.94 31.44
CA PHE A 18 15.70 -35.83 31.75
C PHE A 18 15.33 -34.43 32.28
N GLU A 19 16.12 -33.89 33.21
CA GLU A 19 15.93 -32.52 33.72
C GLU A 19 16.12 -31.50 32.59
N ALA A 20 17.14 -31.67 31.75
CA ALA A 20 17.35 -30.84 30.57
C ALA A 20 16.14 -30.88 29.62
N SER A 21 15.53 -32.06 29.43
CA SER A 21 14.30 -32.22 28.64
C SER A 21 13.10 -31.48 29.25
N ILE A 22 12.92 -31.53 30.58
CA ILE A 22 11.86 -30.78 31.28
C ILE A 22 12.07 -29.28 31.09
N MET A 23 13.30 -28.80 31.28
CA MET A 23 13.63 -27.38 31.11
C MET A 23 13.42 -26.92 29.67
N TYR A 24 13.83 -27.73 28.69
CA TYR A 24 13.60 -27.46 27.28
C TYR A 24 12.10 -27.41 26.97
N GLY A 25 11.31 -28.33 27.55
CA GLY A 25 9.85 -28.34 27.42
C GLY A 25 9.19 -27.09 27.97
N GLY A 26 9.63 -26.60 29.13
CA GLY A 26 9.17 -25.32 29.67
C GLY A 26 9.42 -24.16 28.71
N MET A 27 10.64 -24.06 28.16
CA MET A 27 10.98 -23.04 27.16
C MET A 27 10.13 -23.18 25.89
N ALA A 28 9.96 -24.41 25.40
CA ALA A 28 9.18 -24.68 24.21
C ALA A 28 7.71 -24.26 24.41
N ILE A 29 7.08 -24.52 25.56
CA ILE A 29 5.72 -24.04 25.81
C ILE A 29 5.67 -22.50 25.90
N ASP A 30 6.53 -21.90 26.72
CA ASP A 30 6.49 -20.45 27.00
C ASP A 30 6.72 -19.59 25.75
N THR A 31 7.50 -20.11 24.80
CA THR A 31 7.80 -19.45 23.52
C THR A 31 6.89 -19.91 22.38
N ASN A 32 5.96 -20.83 22.65
CA ASN A 32 5.18 -21.57 21.64
C ASN A 32 6.09 -22.10 20.52
N TYR A 33 7.00 -22.98 20.89
CA TYR A 33 7.99 -23.59 20.02
C TYR A 33 8.83 -22.54 19.26
N PHE A 34 9.31 -21.54 20.00
CA PHE A 34 10.21 -20.48 19.52
C PHE A 34 9.59 -19.46 18.55
N THR A 35 8.26 -19.38 18.45
CA THR A 35 7.59 -18.40 17.57
C THR A 35 7.21 -17.09 18.28
N TYR A 36 7.21 -17.05 19.62
CA TYR A 36 6.94 -15.84 20.40
C TYR A 36 8.06 -15.54 21.39
N ARG A 37 8.30 -14.24 21.62
CA ARG A 37 9.25 -13.69 22.62
C ARG A 37 10.63 -14.39 22.61
N THR A 38 11.04 -14.85 21.43
CA THR A 38 12.28 -15.62 21.23
C THR A 38 13.37 -14.68 20.75
N ASN A 39 14.53 -14.70 21.40
CA ASN A 39 15.72 -13.96 21.00
C ASN A 39 16.95 -14.90 20.96
N SER A 40 18.13 -14.36 20.62
CA SER A 40 19.35 -15.16 20.54
C SER A 40 19.65 -15.93 21.83
N ARG A 41 19.46 -15.30 23.01
CA ARG A 41 19.69 -15.96 24.31
C ARG A 41 18.73 -17.12 24.55
N THR A 42 17.48 -16.99 24.11
CA THR A 42 16.50 -18.07 24.17
C THR A 42 16.96 -19.28 23.37
N LEU A 43 17.50 -19.06 22.16
CA LEU A 43 18.01 -20.12 21.30
C LEU A 43 19.33 -20.71 21.84
N ASP A 44 20.21 -19.88 22.40
CA ASP A 44 21.45 -20.34 23.04
C ASP A 44 21.16 -21.25 24.23
N ALA A 45 20.20 -20.87 25.08
CA ALA A 45 19.77 -21.70 26.20
C ALA A 45 19.16 -23.03 25.74
N ALA A 46 18.36 -23.02 24.67
CA ALA A 46 17.80 -24.24 24.09
C ALA A 46 18.90 -25.15 23.50
N SER A 47 19.89 -24.57 22.82
CA SER A 47 21.06 -25.28 22.27
C SER A 47 21.87 -25.98 23.36
N GLN A 48 22.07 -25.31 24.50
CA GLN A 48 22.78 -25.90 25.63
C GLN A 48 22.01 -27.04 26.28
N LEU A 49 20.69 -26.88 26.47
CA LEU A 49 19.86 -27.96 26.99
C LEU A 49 19.90 -29.20 26.09
N ILE A 50 19.86 -29.01 24.76
CA ILE A 50 20.04 -30.10 23.79
C ILE A 50 21.44 -30.73 23.95
N SER A 51 22.48 -29.92 24.12
CA SER A 51 23.85 -30.40 24.36
C SER A 51 24.00 -31.19 25.66
N MET A 52 23.16 -30.91 26.66
CA MET A 52 23.04 -31.65 27.93
C MET A 52 22.17 -32.91 27.81
N GLY A 53 21.69 -33.24 26.61
CA GLY A 53 20.91 -34.45 26.34
C GLY A 53 19.39 -34.25 26.37
N ALA A 54 18.87 -33.02 26.28
CA ALA A 54 17.43 -32.81 26.15
C ALA A 54 16.88 -33.46 24.87
N GLU A 55 15.85 -34.29 25.03
CA GLU A 55 15.21 -35.02 23.92
C GLU A 55 13.95 -34.28 23.45
N SER A 56 14.09 -33.40 22.46
CA SER A 56 12.99 -32.56 21.93
C SER A 56 11.80 -33.36 21.40
N ASP A 57 12.03 -34.56 20.85
CA ASP A 57 10.97 -35.45 20.37
C ASP A 57 10.11 -36.01 21.52
N LYS A 58 10.73 -36.35 22.66
CA LYS A 58 10.01 -36.78 23.87
C LYS A 58 9.20 -35.63 24.46
N VAL A 59 9.78 -34.44 24.49
CA VAL A 59 9.08 -33.22 24.90
C VAL A 59 7.85 -32.97 24.04
N LYS A 60 7.98 -33.06 22.71
CA LYS A 60 6.84 -32.96 21.79
C LYS A 60 5.79 -34.05 22.02
N PHE A 61 6.21 -35.27 22.38
CA PHE A 61 5.31 -36.35 22.74
C PHE A 61 4.50 -36.04 24.01
N TRP A 62 5.14 -35.49 25.04
CA TRP A 62 4.48 -35.13 26.31
C TRP A 62 3.36 -34.09 26.13
N PHE A 63 3.48 -33.20 25.14
CA PHE A 63 2.50 -32.14 24.87
C PHE A 63 1.45 -32.47 23.81
N ARG A 64 1.38 -33.73 23.34
CA ARG A 64 0.32 -34.14 22.40
C ARG A 64 -1.06 -33.92 23.03
N GLN A 65 -1.97 -33.37 22.24
CA GLN A 65 -3.34 -33.12 22.68
C GLN A 65 -4.21 -34.38 22.53
N GLU A 66 -5.13 -34.55 23.46
CA GLU A 66 -6.17 -35.57 23.37
C GLU A 66 -7.12 -35.27 22.20
N PHE A 67 -7.49 -36.30 21.45
CA PHE A 67 -8.40 -36.19 20.30
C PHE A 67 -9.75 -35.58 20.69
N SER A 68 -10.30 -35.96 21.85
CA SER A 68 -11.56 -35.42 22.39
C SER A 68 -11.52 -33.90 22.57
N LYS A 69 -10.42 -33.37 23.14
CA LYS A 69 -10.22 -31.93 23.33
C LYS A 69 -10.08 -31.20 22.00
N MET A 70 -9.36 -31.79 21.04
CA MET A 70 -9.22 -31.23 19.70
C MET A 70 -10.56 -31.18 18.96
N LEU A 71 -11.36 -32.26 19.05
CA LEU A 71 -12.69 -32.31 18.45
C LEU A 71 -13.61 -31.24 19.05
N LYS A 72 -13.66 -31.14 20.38
CA LYS A 72 -14.47 -30.13 21.08
C LYS A 72 -14.06 -28.71 20.70
N MET A 73 -12.76 -28.44 20.59
CA MET A 73 -12.26 -27.13 20.16
C MET A 73 -12.75 -26.78 18.75
N ASN A 74 -12.63 -27.71 17.80
CA ASN A 74 -13.10 -27.48 16.44
C ASN A 74 -14.62 -27.30 16.34
N GLN A 75 -15.41 -28.01 17.17
CA GLN A 75 -16.85 -27.78 17.29
C GLN A 75 -17.16 -26.37 17.76
N LEU A 76 -16.45 -25.85 18.76
CA LEU A 76 -16.60 -24.46 19.18
C LEU A 76 -16.24 -23.48 18.05
N ILE A 77 -15.10 -23.67 17.39
CA ILE A 77 -14.65 -22.82 16.27
C ILE A 77 -15.66 -22.84 15.12
N SER A 78 -16.38 -23.94 14.90
CA SER A 78 -17.42 -24.00 13.85
C SER A 78 -18.60 -23.04 14.09
N ASN A 79 -18.83 -22.63 15.34
CA ASN A 79 -19.85 -21.64 15.72
C ASN A 79 -19.32 -20.19 15.73
N MET A 80 -18.15 -19.95 15.16
CA MET A 80 -17.54 -18.63 15.11
C MET A 80 -18.32 -17.68 14.20
N GLU A 81 -18.47 -16.43 14.65
CA GLU A 81 -18.90 -15.30 13.86
C GLU A 81 -17.73 -14.32 13.69
N ILE A 82 -17.59 -13.74 12.50
CA ILE A 82 -16.68 -12.62 12.26
C ILE A 82 -17.47 -11.32 12.37
N TYR A 83 -17.07 -10.46 13.30
CA TYR A 83 -17.66 -9.16 13.58
C TYR A 83 -16.70 -8.04 13.15
N MET A 84 -17.22 -6.99 12.50
CA MET A 84 -16.45 -5.86 11.96
C MET A 84 -15.27 -6.28 11.06
N ASP A 85 -15.43 -7.39 10.32
CA ASP A 85 -14.44 -7.99 9.41
C ASP A 85 -13.07 -8.34 10.03
N ARG A 86 -12.93 -8.29 11.37
CA ARG A 86 -11.63 -8.44 12.04
C ARG A 86 -11.66 -9.04 13.45
N PHE A 87 -12.85 -9.18 14.05
CA PHE A 87 -13.01 -9.75 15.38
C PHE A 87 -13.72 -11.08 15.28
N ALA A 88 -13.08 -12.15 15.73
CA ALA A 88 -13.72 -13.44 15.84
C ALA A 88 -14.44 -13.57 17.19
N ILE A 89 -15.71 -13.96 17.15
CA ILE A 89 -16.51 -14.24 18.35
C ILE A 89 -16.98 -15.69 18.26
N VAL A 90 -16.57 -16.51 19.21
CA VAL A 90 -17.01 -17.90 19.35
C VAL A 90 -17.95 -18.00 20.54
N LYS A 91 -19.11 -18.62 20.37
CA LYS A 91 -20.08 -18.83 21.46
C LYS A 91 -20.40 -20.32 21.67
N SER A 92 -20.57 -20.70 22.94
CA SER A 92 -20.97 -22.06 23.33
C SER A 92 -21.97 -22.07 24.47
N ASN A 93 -23.15 -22.65 24.22
CA ASN A 93 -24.16 -22.89 25.26
C ASN A 93 -23.84 -24.09 26.15
N GLU A 94 -23.01 -25.01 25.66
CA GLU A 94 -22.57 -26.18 26.43
C GLU A 94 -21.63 -25.77 27.57
N ILE A 95 -21.70 -26.51 28.68
CA ILE A 95 -20.79 -26.35 29.80
C ILE A 95 -19.37 -26.74 29.38
N ILE A 96 -18.44 -25.81 29.62
CA ILE A 96 -17.02 -25.95 29.31
C ILE A 96 -16.27 -26.14 30.62
N GLU A 97 -15.41 -27.16 30.64
CA GLU A 97 -14.74 -27.65 31.86
C GLU A 97 -13.96 -26.56 32.60
N ASN A 98 -13.25 -25.69 31.86
CA ASN A 98 -12.43 -24.66 32.48
C ASN A 98 -12.09 -23.49 31.54
N ARG A 99 -11.67 -22.38 32.16
CA ARG A 99 -11.21 -21.16 31.47
C ARG A 99 -9.98 -21.37 30.58
N SER A 100 -9.09 -22.29 30.95
CA SER A 100 -7.88 -22.55 30.15
C SER A 100 -8.22 -23.12 28.77
N PHE A 101 -9.31 -23.87 28.66
CA PHE A 101 -9.82 -24.36 27.39
C PHE A 101 -10.33 -23.21 26.51
N LEU A 102 -11.10 -22.27 27.08
CA LEU A 102 -11.54 -21.06 26.35
C LEU A 102 -10.35 -20.25 25.81
N ALA A 103 -9.30 -20.09 26.62
CA ALA A 103 -8.08 -19.40 26.21
C ALA A 103 -7.36 -20.11 25.06
N LYS A 104 -7.29 -21.44 25.08
CA LYS A 104 -6.71 -22.26 23.99
C LYS A 104 -7.52 -22.12 22.69
N VAL A 105 -8.85 -22.11 22.79
CA VAL A 105 -9.72 -21.87 21.62
C VAL A 105 -9.44 -20.48 21.05
N ALA A 106 -9.35 -19.44 21.91
CA ALA A 106 -9.10 -18.07 21.48
C ALA A 106 -7.75 -17.93 20.76
N GLU A 107 -6.71 -18.59 21.26
CA GLU A 107 -5.39 -18.63 20.63
C GLU A 107 -5.40 -19.33 19.26
N ASN A 108 -6.13 -20.44 19.13
CA ASN A 108 -6.27 -21.13 17.85
C ASN A 108 -7.05 -20.28 16.83
N VAL A 109 -8.13 -19.64 17.25
CA VAL A 109 -8.92 -18.73 16.41
C VAL A 109 -8.10 -17.54 15.94
N LEU A 110 -7.22 -17.01 16.81
CA LEU A 110 -6.36 -15.87 16.46
C LEU A 110 -5.35 -16.20 15.33
N ASN A 111 -5.07 -17.48 15.06
CA ASN A 111 -4.23 -17.89 13.94
C ASN A 111 -4.93 -17.84 12.57
N ILE A 112 -6.24 -17.55 12.53
CA ILE A 112 -6.99 -17.38 11.29
C ILE A 112 -6.62 -16.04 10.66
N GLN A 113 -6.38 -16.04 9.35
CA GLN A 113 -6.00 -14.84 8.61
C GLN A 113 -7.05 -13.72 8.76
N ASN A 114 -6.57 -12.49 8.92
CA ASN A 114 -7.38 -11.26 9.08
C ASN A 114 -8.15 -11.15 10.41
N ILE A 115 -7.92 -12.05 11.39
CA ILE A 115 -8.44 -11.89 12.74
C ILE A 115 -7.45 -11.10 13.60
N GLU A 116 -7.85 -9.91 14.06
CA GLU A 116 -7.03 -9.04 14.94
C GLU A 116 -7.24 -9.37 16.42
N ALA A 117 -8.44 -9.84 16.78
CA ALA A 117 -8.75 -10.33 18.13
C ALA A 117 -9.81 -11.44 18.10
N ALA A 118 -9.69 -12.37 19.04
CA ALA A 118 -10.57 -13.50 19.24
C ALA A 118 -11.18 -13.45 20.64
N PHE A 119 -12.51 -13.62 20.71
CA PHE A 119 -13.29 -13.65 21.94
C PHE A 119 -14.06 -14.96 21.99
N VAL A 120 -13.77 -15.80 22.98
CA VAL A 120 -14.46 -17.07 23.18
C VAL A 120 -15.32 -16.96 24.42
N VAL A 121 -16.63 -17.00 24.21
CA VAL A 121 -17.67 -16.89 25.23
C VAL A 121 -18.25 -18.27 25.47
N GLY A 122 -18.18 -18.74 26.71
CA GLY A 122 -18.58 -20.10 27.05
C GLY A 122 -19.16 -20.22 28.44
N ARG A 123 -20.14 -21.11 28.60
CA ARG A 123 -20.75 -21.41 29.89
C ARG A 123 -19.79 -22.23 30.77
N LEU A 124 -19.47 -21.74 31.96
CA LEU A 124 -18.66 -22.45 32.96
C LEU A 124 -19.56 -23.21 33.95
N GLN A 125 -20.69 -22.60 34.33
CA GLN A 125 -21.73 -23.18 35.19
C GLN A 125 -23.11 -22.70 34.73
N GLU A 126 -24.22 -23.21 35.32
CA GLU A 126 -25.58 -22.84 34.89
C GLU A 126 -25.81 -21.32 34.78
N LYS A 127 -25.29 -20.54 35.73
CA LYS A 127 -25.41 -19.08 35.79
C LYS A 127 -24.06 -18.36 35.66
N GLU A 128 -23.03 -19.02 35.16
CA GLU A 128 -21.70 -18.42 35.04
C GLU A 128 -21.19 -18.54 33.61
N ILE A 129 -20.92 -17.40 32.97
CA ILE A 129 -20.35 -17.31 31.62
C ILE A 129 -18.95 -16.72 31.71
N GLY A 130 -17.99 -17.45 31.14
CA GLY A 130 -16.61 -17.01 30.99
C GLY A 130 -16.34 -16.45 29.60
N ILE A 131 -15.50 -15.42 29.53
CA ILE A 131 -14.97 -14.89 28.27
C ILE A 131 -13.45 -14.96 28.32
N SER A 132 -12.84 -15.55 27.29
CA SER A 132 -11.39 -15.45 27.07
C SER A 132 -11.12 -14.65 25.80
N ALA A 133 -10.28 -13.62 25.93
CA ALA A 133 -9.90 -12.73 24.86
C ALA A 133 -8.40 -12.82 24.55
N ARG A 134 -8.07 -12.86 23.27
CA ARG A 134 -6.71 -12.85 22.72
C ARG A 134 -6.63 -11.90 21.55
N SER A 135 -5.51 -11.21 21.35
CA SER A 135 -5.33 -10.32 20.20
C SER A 135 -3.87 -10.27 19.73
N TYR A 136 -3.71 -9.83 18.49
CA TYR A 136 -2.44 -9.35 17.97
C TYR A 136 -2.41 -7.82 17.96
N ASN A 137 -1.30 -7.23 18.39
CA ASN A 137 -0.99 -5.81 18.24
C ASN A 137 -2.12 -4.84 18.67
N ASN A 138 -2.72 -4.13 17.71
CA ASN A 138 -3.44 -2.86 17.84
C ASN A 138 -4.82 -2.94 18.54
N VAL A 139 -5.19 -4.09 19.09
CA VAL A 139 -6.44 -4.32 19.81
C VAL A 139 -6.11 -4.62 21.26
N ASN A 140 -6.49 -3.71 22.15
CA ASN A 140 -6.26 -3.87 23.57
C ASN A 140 -7.45 -4.64 24.19
N VAL A 141 -7.29 -5.94 24.40
CA VAL A 141 -8.34 -6.79 24.98
C VAL A 141 -8.48 -6.63 26.49
N GLN A 142 -7.48 -6.06 27.17
CA GLN A 142 -7.58 -5.76 28.60
C GLN A 142 -8.70 -4.76 28.87
N ILE A 143 -8.71 -3.63 28.15
CA ILE A 143 -9.73 -2.58 28.32
C ILE A 143 -11.14 -3.14 28.07
N ILE A 144 -11.30 -3.97 27.04
CA ILE A 144 -12.59 -4.60 26.69
C ILE A 144 -13.07 -5.51 27.83
N MET A 145 -12.18 -6.34 28.39
CA MET A 145 -12.56 -7.24 29.48
C MET A 145 -12.78 -6.49 30.80
N GLU A 146 -12.03 -5.42 31.08
CA GLU A 146 -12.23 -4.54 32.25
C GLU A 146 -13.62 -3.88 32.24
N GLN A 147 -14.10 -3.43 31.07
CA GLN A 147 -15.46 -2.91 30.90
C GLN A 147 -16.55 -3.97 31.14
N MET A 148 -16.19 -5.25 31.06
CA MET A 148 -17.06 -6.39 31.38
C MET A 148 -16.76 -6.99 32.77
N GLY A 149 -16.10 -6.24 33.66
CA GLY A 149 -15.80 -6.65 35.05
C GLY A 149 -14.64 -7.63 35.22
N GLY A 150 -13.83 -7.83 34.18
CA GLY A 150 -12.67 -8.71 34.19
C GLY A 150 -11.34 -7.98 34.24
N GLY A 151 -10.32 -8.54 33.58
CA GLY A 151 -9.00 -7.94 33.48
C GLY A 151 -7.97 -8.79 32.74
N GLY A 152 -6.71 -8.36 32.75
CA GLY A 152 -5.59 -9.09 32.17
C GLY A 152 -4.49 -8.18 31.63
N HIS A 153 -4.01 -8.51 30.45
CA HIS A 153 -2.97 -7.78 29.72
C HIS A 153 -3.45 -7.37 28.34
N MET A 154 -2.75 -6.42 27.73
CA MET A 154 -3.08 -5.84 26.42
C MET A 154 -3.51 -6.86 25.35
N ASN A 155 -2.84 -8.03 25.27
CA ASN A 155 -3.11 -9.05 24.24
C ASN A 155 -3.78 -10.33 24.79
N SER A 156 -4.09 -10.38 26.08
CA SER A 156 -4.56 -11.57 26.77
C SER A 156 -5.34 -11.18 28.01
N ALA A 157 -6.67 -11.30 27.97
CA ALA A 157 -7.54 -10.91 29.07
C ALA A 157 -8.74 -11.88 29.20
N ALA A 158 -9.46 -11.81 30.31
CA ALA A 158 -10.63 -12.63 30.56
C ALA A 158 -11.61 -11.95 31.52
N THR A 159 -12.87 -12.37 31.49
CA THR A 159 -13.88 -12.04 32.50
C THR A 159 -14.77 -13.25 32.81
N GLN A 160 -15.47 -13.19 33.95
CA GLN A 160 -16.52 -14.13 34.35
C GLN A 160 -17.71 -13.30 34.82
N ILE A 161 -18.90 -13.67 34.36
CA ILE A 161 -20.11 -12.91 34.60
C ILE A 161 -21.20 -13.87 35.06
N GLU A 162 -21.86 -13.52 36.16
CA GLU A 162 -23.05 -14.24 36.63
C GLU A 162 -24.24 -13.91 35.71
N GLU A 163 -24.45 -14.74 34.70
CA GLU A 163 -25.51 -14.62 33.70
C GLU A 163 -25.82 -16.01 33.13
N SER A 164 -27.08 -16.25 32.81
CA SER A 164 -27.58 -17.48 32.20
C SER A 164 -27.67 -17.40 30.68
N ASN A 165 -27.89 -16.22 30.09
CA ASN A 165 -28.08 -16.05 28.66
C ASN A 165 -26.80 -15.56 27.96
N ILE A 166 -26.21 -16.43 27.13
CA ILE A 166 -24.97 -16.13 26.42
C ILE A 166 -25.12 -15.04 25.37
N ASP A 167 -26.30 -14.91 24.76
CA ASP A 167 -26.54 -13.93 23.72
C ASP A 167 -26.57 -12.50 24.30
N ILE A 168 -26.98 -12.33 25.57
CA ILE A 168 -26.85 -11.04 26.29
C ILE A 168 -25.38 -10.65 26.41
N ILE A 169 -24.52 -11.59 26.83
CA ILE A 169 -23.09 -11.35 26.99
C ILE A 169 -22.41 -11.03 25.65
N VAL A 170 -22.75 -11.78 24.59
CA VAL A 170 -22.25 -11.51 23.24
C VAL A 170 -22.73 -10.15 22.73
N GLY A 171 -23.98 -9.77 23.00
CA GLY A 171 -24.51 -8.44 22.66
C GLY A 171 -23.75 -7.31 23.35
N THR A 172 -23.49 -7.44 24.66
CA THR A 172 -22.69 -6.49 25.43
C THR A 172 -21.27 -6.37 24.88
N LEU A 173 -20.62 -7.51 24.58
CA LEU A 173 -19.30 -7.53 23.96
C LEU A 173 -19.29 -6.80 22.60
N LYS A 174 -20.27 -7.08 21.73
CA LYS A 174 -20.40 -6.40 20.42
C LYS A 174 -20.63 -4.90 20.57
N ASN A 175 -21.39 -4.47 21.58
CA ASN A 175 -21.60 -3.06 21.89
C ASN A 175 -20.31 -2.37 22.34
N ILE A 176 -19.54 -3.01 23.24
CA ILE A 176 -18.23 -2.49 23.66
C ILE A 176 -17.29 -2.39 22.46
N LEU A 177 -17.19 -3.46 21.65
CA LEU A 177 -16.38 -3.44 20.43
C LEU A 177 -16.83 -2.35 19.46
N ALA A 178 -18.14 -2.16 19.31
CA ALA A 178 -18.67 -1.07 18.50
C ALA A 178 -18.31 0.29 19.09
N LEU A 179 -18.37 0.52 20.40
CA LEU A 179 -18.03 1.82 20.99
C LEU A 179 -16.52 2.11 20.90
N GLU A 180 -15.69 1.14 21.25
CA GLU A 180 -14.23 1.27 21.24
C GLU A 180 -13.65 1.34 19.82
N TYR A 181 -14.31 0.70 18.85
CA TYR A 181 -13.76 0.51 17.53
C TYR A 181 -14.65 0.92 16.36
N LYS A 182 -15.87 1.49 16.58
CA LYS A 182 -16.70 2.09 15.51
C LYS A 182 -15.91 3.07 14.65
N GLU A 183 -14.96 3.76 15.26
CA GLU A 183 -14.19 4.84 14.63
C GLU A 183 -12.77 4.45 14.20
N ARG A 184 -12.46 3.14 14.06
CA ARG A 184 -11.15 2.68 13.57
C ARG A 184 -11.17 1.96 12.23
N ALA A 185 -12.10 2.29 11.34
CA ALA A 185 -11.67 2.53 9.96
C ALA A 185 -10.95 3.89 9.96
N LYS A 186 -9.69 3.93 10.43
CA LYS A 186 -8.89 5.17 10.30
C LYS A 186 -8.73 5.41 8.81
N ASN A 187 -9.58 6.27 8.28
CA ASN A 187 -9.42 6.76 6.95
C ASN A 187 -8.31 7.81 6.98
N MET A 188 -7.45 7.78 5.98
CA MET A 188 -6.44 8.78 5.72
C MET A 188 -6.72 9.39 4.36
N LYS A 189 -6.46 10.69 4.25
CA LYS A 189 -6.50 11.38 2.97
C LYS A 189 -5.13 11.28 2.32
N VAL A 190 -5.12 10.86 1.07
CA VAL A 190 -3.91 10.80 0.24
C VAL A 190 -4.10 11.55 -1.06
N ILE A 191 -3.01 12.05 -1.61
CA ILE A 191 -2.94 12.65 -2.94
C ILE A 191 -2.37 11.60 -3.88
N LEU A 192 -3.11 11.21 -4.91
CA LEU A 192 -2.66 10.21 -5.89
C LEU A 192 -1.56 10.78 -6.80
N LEU A 193 -0.52 10.00 -7.05
CA LEU A 193 0.58 10.37 -7.97
C LEU A 193 0.41 9.75 -9.37
N GLU A 194 -0.50 8.79 -9.51
CA GLU A 194 -0.88 8.10 -10.73
C GLU A 194 -2.38 7.78 -10.74
N ASP A 195 -2.92 7.44 -11.90
CA ASP A 195 -4.32 7.02 -12.02
C ASP A 195 -4.49 5.62 -11.41
N ILE A 196 -5.45 5.48 -10.49
CA ILE A 196 -5.78 4.21 -9.85
C ILE A 196 -7.19 3.80 -10.25
N LYS A 197 -7.28 2.64 -10.91
CA LYS A 197 -8.53 2.05 -11.37
C LYS A 197 -9.55 1.99 -10.23
N ASN A 198 -10.74 2.54 -10.46
CA ASN A 198 -11.87 2.58 -9.52
C ASN A 198 -11.60 3.36 -8.21
N LYS A 199 -10.57 4.22 -8.16
CA LYS A 199 -10.26 5.04 -6.97
C LYS A 199 -10.10 6.53 -7.27
N GLY A 200 -9.44 6.89 -8.37
CA GLY A 200 -9.25 8.29 -8.74
C GLY A 200 -8.14 8.47 -9.75
N ASN A 201 -8.00 9.69 -10.24
CA ASN A 201 -6.96 10.09 -11.19
C ASN A 201 -5.77 10.74 -10.47
N LYS A 202 -4.67 10.89 -11.20
CA LYS A 202 -3.48 11.58 -10.74
C LYS A 202 -3.81 12.99 -10.22
N ASN A 203 -3.29 13.30 -9.04
CA ASN A 203 -3.49 14.50 -8.22
C ASN A 203 -4.82 14.58 -7.46
N ASP A 204 -5.70 13.58 -7.54
CA ASP A 204 -6.92 13.56 -6.73
C ASP A 204 -6.59 13.33 -5.25
N ILE A 205 -7.32 14.06 -4.39
CA ILE A 205 -7.30 13.82 -2.94
C ILE A 205 -8.42 12.82 -2.64
N ILE A 206 -8.04 11.60 -2.26
CA ILE A 206 -8.99 10.53 -1.94
C ILE A 206 -8.89 10.12 -0.48
N GLU A 207 -10.02 9.70 0.08
CA GLU A 207 -10.10 9.15 1.42
C GLU A 207 -10.10 7.61 1.37
N ILE A 208 -9.15 6.99 2.05
CA ILE A 208 -8.93 5.53 2.02
C ILE A 208 -8.52 5.00 3.39
N THR A 209 -8.73 3.71 3.63
CA THR A 209 -8.29 3.04 4.86
C THR A 209 -6.78 3.17 5.08
N LEU A 210 -6.34 3.30 6.32
CA LEU A 210 -4.92 3.46 6.70
C LEU A 210 -4.00 2.40 6.08
N GLY A 211 -4.43 1.14 6.07
CA GLY A 211 -3.64 0.03 5.50
C GLY A 211 -3.39 0.20 4.00
N TYR A 212 -4.47 0.41 3.23
CA TYR A 212 -4.37 0.64 1.78
C TYR A 212 -3.60 1.94 1.46
N GLY A 213 -3.77 2.99 2.26
CA GLY A 213 -3.03 4.24 2.07
C GLY A 213 -1.54 4.11 2.34
N ASN A 214 -1.15 3.39 3.39
CA ASN A 214 0.27 3.10 3.68
C ASN A 214 0.91 2.26 2.56
N PHE A 215 0.16 1.31 1.99
CA PHE A 215 0.60 0.54 0.82
C PHE A 215 0.88 1.46 -0.38
N LEU A 216 -0.06 2.35 -0.74
CA LEU A 216 0.13 3.28 -1.87
C LEU A 216 1.29 4.25 -1.66
N ILE A 217 1.52 4.72 -0.43
CA ILE A 217 2.66 5.58 -0.11
C ILE A 217 3.98 4.81 -0.26
N LYS A 218 4.04 3.56 0.23
CA LYS A 218 5.22 2.70 0.10
C LYS A 218 5.60 2.43 -1.35
N GLU A 219 4.60 2.18 -2.20
CA GLU A 219 4.76 1.98 -3.64
C GLU A 219 5.00 3.30 -4.42
N LYS A 220 5.07 4.45 -3.72
CA LYS A 220 5.24 5.79 -4.32
C LYS A 220 4.11 6.16 -5.30
N LYS A 221 2.93 5.59 -5.10
CA LYS A 221 1.71 5.84 -5.88
C LYS A 221 0.84 6.94 -5.28
N ALA A 222 1.08 7.30 -4.02
CA ALA A 222 0.37 8.37 -3.32
C ALA A 222 1.25 9.10 -2.31
N LEU A 223 0.82 10.29 -1.89
CA LEU A 223 1.40 11.07 -0.79
C LEU A 223 0.36 11.35 0.29
N LEU A 224 0.79 11.55 1.53
CA LEU A 224 -0.12 11.99 2.59
C LEU A 224 -0.69 13.38 2.26
N ALA A 225 -2.01 13.55 2.35
CA ALA A 225 -2.67 14.84 2.11
C ALA A 225 -2.60 15.73 3.35
N ASN A 226 -1.42 16.24 3.67
CA ASN A 226 -1.22 17.27 4.68
C ASN A 226 -1.10 18.66 4.02
N ASP A 227 -1.29 19.72 4.81
CA ASP A 227 -1.25 21.11 4.31
C ASP A 227 0.04 21.45 3.55
N LYS A 228 1.17 20.87 3.96
CA LYS A 228 2.47 21.06 3.30
C LYS A 228 2.47 20.47 1.89
N ASN A 229 2.00 19.24 1.73
CA ASN A 229 1.98 18.53 0.46
C ASN A 229 0.92 19.10 -0.49
N ILE A 230 -0.25 19.49 0.04
CA ILE A 230 -1.32 20.16 -0.71
C ILE A 230 -0.78 21.48 -1.28
N LYS A 231 -0.24 22.37 -0.44
CA LYS A 231 0.34 23.65 -0.89
C LYS A 231 1.47 23.47 -1.89
N LYS A 232 2.30 22.44 -1.73
CA LYS A 232 3.38 22.13 -2.67
C LYS A 232 2.81 21.75 -4.04
N ILE A 233 1.84 20.84 -4.09
CA ILE A 233 1.23 20.40 -5.35
C ILE A 233 0.46 21.54 -6.03
N GLU A 234 -0.25 22.36 -5.28
CA GLU A 234 -0.92 23.55 -5.82
C GLU A 234 0.07 24.54 -6.43
N LYS A 235 1.18 24.81 -5.73
CA LYS A 235 2.24 25.70 -6.24
C LYS A 235 2.89 25.14 -7.51
N ASP A 236 3.21 23.85 -7.51
CA ASP A 236 3.81 23.17 -8.67
C ASP A 236 2.84 23.18 -9.87
N LYS A 237 1.53 23.02 -9.62
CA LYS A 237 0.48 23.10 -10.64
C LYS A 237 0.36 24.52 -11.21
N GLN A 238 0.29 25.54 -10.36
CA GLN A 238 0.23 26.95 -10.77
C GLN A 238 1.45 27.36 -11.59
N LEU A 239 2.64 26.97 -11.15
CA LEU A 239 3.88 27.25 -11.88
C LEU A 239 3.85 26.61 -13.27
N LYS A 240 3.37 25.38 -13.38
CA LYS A 240 3.29 24.66 -14.65
C LYS A 240 2.23 25.27 -15.57
N GLU A 241 1.06 25.62 -15.05
CA GLU A 241 0.03 26.33 -15.81
C GLU A 241 0.53 27.69 -16.32
N GLN A 242 1.27 28.44 -15.48
CA GLN A 242 1.86 29.70 -15.89
C GLN A 242 2.91 29.51 -16.99
N GLN A 243 3.80 28.53 -16.86
CA GLN A 243 4.78 28.20 -17.92
C GLN A 243 4.10 27.76 -19.22
N ASP A 244 3.04 26.97 -19.13
CA ASP A 244 2.27 26.52 -20.30
C ASP A 244 1.55 27.69 -20.99
N LEU A 245 1.02 28.65 -20.21
CA LEU A 245 0.44 29.89 -20.73
C LEU A 245 1.48 30.77 -21.41
N GLU A 246 2.63 31.00 -20.75
CA GLU A 246 3.74 31.79 -21.31
C GLU A 246 4.28 31.17 -22.60
N HIS A 247 4.50 29.86 -22.61
CA HIS A 247 4.93 29.14 -23.81
C HIS A 247 3.88 29.23 -24.93
N THR A 248 2.59 29.13 -24.60
CA THR A 248 1.50 29.27 -25.57
C THR A 248 1.43 30.69 -26.13
N ALA A 249 1.60 31.71 -25.29
CA ALA A 249 1.67 33.11 -25.72
C ALA A 249 2.87 33.35 -26.65
N LEU A 250 4.05 32.80 -26.33
CA LEU A 250 5.23 32.88 -27.19
C LEU A 250 5.00 32.22 -28.55
N MET A 251 4.40 31.02 -28.58
CA MET A 251 4.08 30.32 -29.83
C MET A 251 3.07 31.11 -30.67
N ASN A 252 2.08 31.75 -30.06
CA ASN A 252 1.13 32.61 -30.76
C ASN A 252 1.77 33.88 -31.31
N LYS A 253 2.73 34.47 -30.59
CA LYS A 253 3.53 35.60 -31.09
C LYS A 253 4.35 35.19 -32.30
N LEU A 254 5.07 34.07 -32.19
CA LEU A 254 5.85 33.51 -33.30
C LEU A 254 4.97 33.18 -34.51
N LYS A 255 3.75 32.68 -34.29
CA LYS A 255 2.78 32.48 -35.36
C LYS A 255 2.46 33.79 -36.08
N LYS A 256 2.11 34.85 -35.36
CA LYS A 256 1.84 36.18 -35.95
C LYS A 256 3.03 36.71 -36.73
N ASP A 257 4.24 36.48 -36.22
CA ASP A 257 5.47 36.93 -36.87
C ASP A 257 5.81 36.11 -38.13
N ILE A 258 5.27 34.91 -38.30
CA ILE A 258 5.48 34.06 -39.50
C ILE A 258 4.32 34.19 -40.49
N ASP A 259 3.10 34.38 -40.00
CA ASP A 259 1.90 34.44 -40.82
C ASP A 259 1.99 35.53 -41.90
N ASN A 260 1.65 35.17 -43.14
CA ASN A 260 1.64 36.04 -44.32
C ASN A 260 3.01 36.59 -44.76
N LYS A 261 4.12 36.15 -44.16
CA LYS A 261 5.45 36.44 -44.71
C LYS A 261 5.63 35.77 -46.06
N GLN A 262 6.40 36.40 -46.92
CA GLN A 262 6.69 35.89 -48.25
C GLN A 262 8.20 35.78 -48.43
N ILE A 263 8.66 34.62 -48.90
CA ILE A 263 10.06 34.45 -49.32
C ILE A 263 10.14 34.32 -50.82
N ASN A 264 11.21 34.85 -51.40
CA ASN A 264 11.46 34.76 -52.84
C ASN A 264 12.59 33.76 -53.12
N LEU A 265 12.26 32.64 -53.75
CA LEU A 265 13.23 31.65 -54.19
C LEU A 265 13.53 31.83 -55.67
N LYS A 266 14.76 32.27 -55.98
CA LYS A 266 15.26 32.39 -57.35
C LYS A 266 15.81 31.06 -57.83
N ILE A 267 15.33 30.57 -58.98
CA ILE A 267 15.77 29.30 -59.58
C ILE A 267 16.03 29.43 -61.08
N THR A 268 16.90 28.58 -61.62
CA THR A 268 17.15 28.47 -63.07
C THR A 268 16.21 27.42 -63.67
N VAL A 269 15.41 27.80 -64.67
CA VAL A 269 14.46 26.92 -65.37
C VAL A 269 14.99 26.49 -66.73
N GLY A 270 14.57 25.31 -67.19
CA GLY A 270 14.92 24.79 -68.53
C GLY A 270 13.96 25.19 -69.63
N PRO A 271 14.29 24.89 -70.91
CA PRO A 271 13.42 25.15 -72.03
C PRO A 271 12.10 24.40 -71.80
N LYS A 272 10.98 25.13 -71.67
CA LYS A 272 9.62 24.71 -71.24
C LYS A 272 9.26 24.89 -69.74
N GLY A 273 10.02 25.66 -68.96
CA GLY A 273 9.61 26.10 -67.61
C GLY A 273 9.67 25.02 -66.51
N LYS A 274 10.30 23.87 -66.77
CA LYS A 274 10.58 22.84 -65.76
C LYS A 274 11.84 23.21 -64.96
N ILE A 275 11.77 23.01 -63.65
CA ILE A 275 12.86 23.30 -62.71
C ILE A 275 13.99 22.26 -62.88
N TYR A 276 15.22 22.70 -63.12
CA TYR A 276 16.38 21.80 -63.26
C TYR A 276 16.82 21.14 -61.93
N ARG A 277 16.60 21.82 -60.78
CA ARG A 277 17.03 21.35 -59.46
C ARG A 277 15.89 21.42 -58.45
N LYS A 278 15.49 20.28 -57.88
CA LYS A 278 14.42 20.18 -56.87
C LYS A 278 14.75 21.11 -55.69
N ILE A 279 13.81 22.00 -55.34
CA ILE A 279 13.93 22.86 -54.16
C ILE A 279 13.88 21.96 -52.92
N THR A 280 14.89 22.11 -52.06
CA THR A 280 15.00 21.34 -50.81
C THR A 280 14.46 22.13 -49.63
N MET A 281 13.92 21.44 -48.63
CA MET A 281 13.47 22.07 -47.38
C MET A 281 14.56 22.91 -46.70
N LYS A 282 15.83 22.52 -46.87
CA LYS A 282 16.97 23.28 -46.35
C LYS A 282 17.05 24.67 -46.99
N GLN A 283 16.88 24.77 -48.31
CA GLN A 283 16.91 26.06 -49.03
C GLN A 283 15.76 26.99 -48.59
N ILE A 284 14.56 26.43 -48.39
CA ILE A 284 13.40 27.18 -47.89
C ILE A 284 13.69 27.76 -46.50
N VAL A 285 14.24 26.96 -45.59
CA VAL A 285 14.60 27.40 -44.23
C VAL A 285 15.73 28.41 -44.24
N ASP A 286 16.77 28.17 -45.03
CA ASP A 286 17.93 29.06 -45.12
C ASP A 286 17.53 30.43 -45.67
N GLU A 287 16.67 30.48 -46.69
CA GLU A 287 16.20 31.75 -47.26
C GLU A 287 15.24 32.49 -46.31
N PHE A 288 14.33 31.77 -45.65
CA PHE A 288 13.47 32.35 -44.62
C PHE A 288 14.27 32.92 -43.46
N PHE A 289 15.35 32.23 -43.06
CA PHE A 289 16.25 32.71 -42.02
C PHE A 289 17.03 33.96 -42.46
N LYS A 290 17.53 34.02 -43.70
CA LYS A 290 18.21 35.23 -44.20
C LYS A 290 17.30 36.45 -44.22
N GLU A 291 16.06 36.28 -44.66
CA GLU A 291 15.14 37.40 -44.89
C GLU A 291 14.48 37.90 -43.60
N PHE A 292 14.16 36.97 -42.67
CA PHE A 292 13.39 37.31 -41.47
C PHE A 292 14.12 37.06 -40.15
N ASN A 293 15.33 36.49 -40.19
CA ASN A 293 16.14 36.13 -39.02
C ASN A 293 15.41 35.20 -38.02
N ILE A 294 14.52 34.34 -38.53
CA ILE A 294 13.74 33.39 -37.73
C ILE A 294 14.18 31.97 -38.07
N LEU A 295 14.65 31.22 -37.05
CA LEU A 295 15.04 29.82 -37.21
C LEU A 295 13.81 28.90 -37.21
N ILE A 296 13.56 28.24 -38.34
CA ILE A 296 12.48 27.26 -38.48
C ILE A 296 13.06 25.85 -38.55
N ASN A 297 12.49 24.91 -37.78
CA ASN A 297 12.88 23.51 -37.88
C ASN A 297 12.26 22.86 -39.13
N LYS A 298 13.11 22.44 -40.07
CA LYS A 298 12.70 21.76 -41.31
C LYS A 298 11.75 20.56 -41.13
N LYS A 299 11.79 19.85 -40.00
CA LYS A 299 10.90 18.70 -39.71
C LYS A 299 9.46 19.12 -39.36
N LYS A 300 9.26 20.40 -39.04
CA LYS A 300 7.95 20.97 -38.66
C LYS A 300 7.28 21.71 -39.82
N ILE A 301 7.91 21.75 -40.99
CA ILE A 301 7.37 22.39 -42.20
C ILE A 301 6.57 21.36 -43.01
N VAL A 302 5.37 21.75 -43.40
CA VAL A 302 4.48 21.03 -44.30
C VAL A 302 4.25 21.91 -45.52
N LEU A 303 4.49 21.37 -46.71
CA LEU A 303 4.18 22.04 -47.98
C LEU A 303 2.82 21.56 -48.47
N ASP A 304 1.97 22.49 -48.91
CA ASP A 304 0.64 22.16 -49.44
C ASP A 304 0.74 21.44 -50.80
N SER A 305 1.83 21.67 -51.55
CA SER A 305 2.14 21.00 -52.81
C SER A 305 3.64 20.95 -53.08
N GLU A 306 4.09 20.02 -53.93
CA GLU A 306 5.49 19.97 -54.37
C GLU A 306 5.81 21.16 -55.28
N ILE A 307 6.95 21.82 -55.03
CA ILE A 307 7.41 22.97 -55.82
C ILE A 307 8.12 22.46 -57.09
N ASN A 308 7.40 22.41 -58.21
CA ASN A 308 7.88 21.83 -59.48
C ASN A 308 7.81 22.78 -60.70
N SER A 309 7.18 23.95 -60.55
CA SER A 309 7.13 25.03 -61.55
C SER A 309 7.30 26.40 -60.91
N LEU A 310 7.51 27.44 -61.72
CA LEU A 310 7.38 28.83 -61.26
C LEU A 310 5.95 29.08 -60.77
N GLY A 311 5.80 29.88 -59.71
CA GLY A 311 4.49 30.14 -59.11
C GLY A 311 4.56 30.49 -57.63
N VAL A 312 3.38 30.58 -57.03
CA VAL A 312 3.17 30.91 -55.61
C VAL A 312 2.75 29.65 -54.88
N TYR A 313 3.50 29.28 -53.85
CA TYR A 313 3.24 28.09 -53.04
C TYR A 313 3.03 28.49 -51.59
N LYS A 314 2.23 27.70 -50.86
CA LYS A 314 1.97 27.92 -49.45
C LYS A 314 2.65 26.84 -48.61
N ALA A 315 3.29 27.26 -47.53
CA ALA A 315 3.96 26.41 -46.58
C ALA A 315 3.44 26.69 -45.16
N SER A 316 3.29 25.63 -44.39
CA SER A 316 2.77 25.67 -43.02
C SER A 316 3.82 25.14 -42.04
N VAL A 317 3.98 25.80 -40.89
CA VAL A 317 4.91 25.43 -39.82
C VAL A 317 4.13 25.08 -38.57
N VAL A 318 4.23 23.82 -38.13
CA VAL A 318 3.58 23.33 -36.92
C VAL A 318 4.41 23.72 -35.70
N LEU A 319 3.96 24.74 -34.95
CA LEU A 319 4.65 25.24 -33.75
C LEU A 319 4.31 24.41 -32.51
N LYS A 320 3.00 24.14 -32.31
CA LYS A 320 2.41 23.30 -31.23
C LYS A 320 1.22 22.52 -31.83
N LYS A 321 0.72 21.49 -31.13
CA LYS A 321 -0.38 20.60 -31.58
C LYS A 321 -1.59 21.35 -32.16
N ASP A 322 -1.89 22.54 -31.64
CA ASP A 322 -3.01 23.39 -32.08
C ASP A 322 -2.58 24.76 -32.67
N ILE A 323 -1.27 24.98 -32.87
CA ILE A 323 -0.73 26.26 -33.38
C ILE A 323 0.11 26.00 -34.63
N THR A 324 -0.44 26.34 -35.78
CA THR A 324 0.23 26.29 -37.08
C THR A 324 0.28 27.68 -37.70
N ALA A 325 1.46 28.09 -38.18
CA ALA A 325 1.68 29.35 -38.90
C ALA A 325 1.85 29.07 -40.39
N SER A 326 1.51 30.01 -41.28
CA SER A 326 1.60 29.82 -42.72
C SER A 326 2.29 30.98 -43.43
N PHE A 327 3.20 30.67 -44.35
CA PHE A 327 3.95 31.64 -45.13
C PHE A 327 3.92 31.26 -46.62
N ILE A 328 4.21 32.25 -47.46
CA ILE A 328 4.13 32.15 -48.92
C ILE A 328 5.54 32.03 -49.49
N ILE A 329 5.68 31.18 -50.49
CA ILE A 329 6.91 30.94 -51.23
C ILE A 329 6.68 31.36 -52.67
N ASN A 330 7.32 32.46 -53.08
CA ASN A 330 7.29 32.94 -54.45
C ASN A 330 8.51 32.38 -55.18
N VAL A 331 8.26 31.59 -56.22
CA VAL A 331 9.32 30.95 -57.01
C VAL A 331 9.47 31.70 -58.32
N THR A 332 10.58 32.40 -58.47
CA THR A 332 10.87 33.27 -59.62
C THR A 332 12.11 32.82 -60.37
N GLU A 333 12.17 33.16 -61.65
CA GLU A 333 13.31 32.83 -62.51
C GLU A 333 14.50 33.73 -62.19
N ASN A 334 15.69 33.14 -62.04
CA ASN A 334 16.92 33.89 -61.93
C ASN A 334 17.36 34.37 -63.32
N LYS A 335 16.92 35.57 -63.72
CA LYS A 335 17.48 36.26 -64.88
C LYS A 335 18.88 36.74 -64.52
N ASN A 336 19.90 36.01 -64.97
CA ASN A 336 21.24 36.58 -65.05
C ASN A 336 21.21 37.60 -66.20
N GLU A 337 21.48 38.87 -65.89
CA GLU A 337 22.12 39.77 -66.85
C GLU A 337 23.55 39.30 -67.14
#